data_AF-A0A7V2FZ19-F1
#
_entry.id   AF-A0A7V2FZ19-F1
#
_cell.length_a   1.000
_cell.length_b   1.000
_cell.length_c   1.000
_cell.angle_alpha   90.00
_cell.angle_beta   90.00
_cell.angle_gamma   90.00
#
_symmetry.space_group_name_H-M   'P 1'
#
loop_
_entity.id
_entity.type
_entity.pdbx_description
1 polymer ?
#
loop_
_entity_poly.entity_id
_entity_poly.type
_entity_poly.pdbx_seq_one_letter_code
_entity_poly.pdbx_strand_id
1 'polypeptide(L)'
;MVPRSFLLWFAPLTAFFANAPLPAQVPLHERIDQAIARGKADFDAQAAPLASDAEFLRRIYLDLTGTVPSAAEARAFLADKAANKRELLIDRLLASPEHARHMQNVFDVMLMERRADKNVPRAQWQEYLRTSFAANKPWDQLVSEILSADGSDLKTRPAAKFYLDRQGEPHLITRDISRLFLGTNLQCAQCHDHPRVKHYRQDHYYGIYAFLNRSYLFTDKASKTTIFAEKAEGDVTYVSVFDPAKVTKATGPRMPERPPVKEPTLEKGKEYTVAPAKDVRPVPAYSRRAQLAAELTSPENVQFRRNIANRLWAQMMGRGIVHPVDMQHPGNPPSHP
;
A
#
# COMPACT_ATOMS: atom_id res chain seq x y z
N MET A 1 -59.34 -44.45 12.82
CA MET A 1 -58.53 -45.68 12.65
C MET A 1 -57.86 -45.61 11.30
N VAL A 2 -56.54 -45.46 11.25
CA VAL A 2 -55.76 -45.40 9.99
C VAL A 2 -54.80 -46.58 9.97
N PRO A 3 -54.79 -47.44 8.93
CA PRO A 3 -53.76 -48.45 8.78
C PRO A 3 -52.62 -47.98 7.85
N ARG A 4 -51.39 -48.24 8.34
CA ARG A 4 -50.16 -48.78 7.70
C ARG A 4 -50.34 -49.27 6.23
N SER A 5 -49.42 -49.20 5.26
CA SER A 5 -47.97 -48.93 5.20
C SER A 5 -47.49 -48.97 3.73
N PHE A 6 -46.59 -48.04 3.37
CA PHE A 6 -45.36 -48.22 2.55
C PHE A 6 -45.33 -48.27 0.99
N LEU A 7 -44.40 -47.44 0.49
CA LEU A 7 -43.59 -47.48 -0.76
C LEU A 7 -44.24 -47.11 -2.11
N LEU A 8 -43.74 -46.04 -2.75
CA LEU A 8 -42.84 -46.13 -3.93
C LEU A 8 -42.39 -44.74 -4.46
N TRP A 9 -41.06 -44.60 -4.58
CA TRP A 9 -40.27 -43.83 -5.57
C TRP A 9 -40.40 -42.30 -5.68
N PHE A 10 -39.43 -41.60 -5.07
CA PHE A 10 -38.85 -40.38 -5.62
C PHE A 10 -37.48 -40.72 -6.24
N ALA A 11 -37.35 -40.53 -7.55
CA ALA A 11 -36.07 -40.58 -8.24
C ALA A 11 -35.22 -39.35 -7.84
N PRO A 12 -33.94 -39.51 -7.46
CA PRO A 12 -33.04 -38.38 -7.39
C PRO A 12 -32.58 -38.08 -8.82
N LEU A 13 -32.93 -36.90 -9.35
CA LEU A 13 -32.19 -36.32 -10.47
C LEU A 13 -30.79 -35.96 -9.94
N THR A 14 -29.86 -36.91 -10.07
CA THR A 14 -28.43 -36.63 -10.08
C THR A 14 -28.14 -35.85 -11.36
N ALA A 15 -28.20 -34.52 -11.28
CA ALA A 15 -27.57 -33.67 -12.27
C ALA A 15 -26.04 -33.89 -12.17
N PHE A 16 -25.53 -34.75 -13.06
CA PHE A 16 -24.12 -34.77 -13.41
C PHE A 16 -23.78 -33.40 -13.99
N PHE A 17 -23.36 -32.45 -13.14
CA PHE A 17 -22.49 -31.39 -13.59
C PHE A 17 -21.14 -32.03 -13.84
N ALA A 18 -20.88 -32.35 -15.11
CA ALA A 18 -19.52 -32.50 -15.57
C ALA A 18 -18.78 -31.20 -15.17
N ASN A 19 -17.88 -31.31 -14.20
CA ASN A 19 -16.83 -30.33 -13.98
C ASN A 19 -15.96 -30.33 -15.25
N ALA A 20 -16.41 -29.64 -16.29
CA ALA A 20 -15.51 -29.16 -17.31
C ALA A 20 -14.52 -28.25 -16.54
N PRO A 21 -13.21 -28.52 -16.59
CA PRO A 21 -12.25 -27.58 -16.03
C PRO A 21 -12.51 -26.23 -16.71
N LEU A 22 -12.76 -25.20 -15.90
CA LEU A 22 -12.72 -23.82 -16.39
C LEU A 22 -11.44 -23.69 -17.23
N PRO A 23 -11.48 -23.17 -18.47
CA PRO A 23 -10.28 -23.02 -19.27
C PRO A 23 -9.23 -22.32 -18.40
N ALA A 24 -8.03 -22.90 -18.33
CA ALA A 24 -6.94 -22.35 -17.56
C ALA A 24 -6.83 -20.86 -17.93
N GLN A 25 -7.06 -20.00 -16.94
CA GLN A 25 -7.06 -18.57 -17.17
C GLN A 25 -5.69 -18.20 -17.74
N VAL A 26 -5.67 -17.45 -18.87
CA VAL A 26 -4.43 -16.96 -19.48
C VAL A 26 -3.53 -16.37 -18.38
N PRO A 27 -2.25 -16.80 -18.28
CA PRO A 27 -1.35 -16.32 -17.24
C PRO A 27 -1.33 -14.79 -17.13
N LEU A 28 -1.16 -14.27 -15.91
CA LEU A 28 -1.26 -12.83 -15.68
C LEU A 28 -0.24 -12.02 -16.50
N HIS A 29 0.99 -12.54 -16.67
CA HIS A 29 2.02 -11.86 -17.44
C HIS A 29 1.63 -11.75 -18.93
N GLU A 30 1.08 -12.81 -19.54
CA GLU A 30 0.56 -12.75 -20.92
C GLU A 30 -0.58 -11.74 -21.06
N ARG A 31 -1.46 -11.65 -20.06
CA ARG A 31 -2.54 -10.64 -20.06
C ARG A 31 -2.01 -9.22 -19.98
N ILE A 32 -0.93 -9.00 -19.21
CA ILE A 32 -0.25 -7.71 -19.12
C ILE A 32 0.42 -7.37 -20.45
N ASP A 33 1.14 -8.32 -21.05
CA ASP A 33 1.79 -8.13 -22.36
C ASP A 33 0.77 -7.80 -23.45
N GLN A 34 -0.36 -8.52 -23.48
CA GLN A 34 -1.47 -8.22 -24.39
C GLN A 34 -2.06 -6.82 -24.15
N ALA A 35 -2.17 -6.38 -22.90
CA ALA A 35 -2.65 -5.04 -22.59
C ALA A 35 -1.67 -3.97 -23.10
N ILE A 36 -0.36 -4.16 -22.86
CA ILE A 36 0.71 -3.25 -23.32
C ILE A 36 0.71 -3.17 -24.85
N ALA A 37 0.70 -4.32 -25.53
CA ALA A 37 0.72 -4.39 -26.99
C ALA A 37 -0.50 -3.69 -27.62
N ARG A 38 -1.70 -3.91 -27.07
CA ARG A 38 -2.93 -3.22 -27.52
C ARG A 38 -2.91 -1.71 -27.25
N GLY A 39 -2.18 -1.28 -26.22
CA GLY A 39 -2.07 0.13 -25.83
C GLY A 39 -1.17 0.98 -26.69
N LYS A 40 -0.34 0.36 -27.53
CA LYS A 40 0.67 1.04 -28.35
C LYS A 40 0.46 0.72 -29.82
N ALA A 41 0.10 1.74 -30.59
CA ALA A 41 0.19 1.66 -32.05
C ALA A 41 1.63 1.31 -32.44
N ASP A 42 1.78 0.34 -33.35
CA ASP A 42 3.07 -0.16 -33.84
C ASP A 42 4.00 -0.69 -32.73
N PHE A 43 3.44 -1.32 -31.68
CA PHE A 43 4.21 -1.94 -30.60
C PHE A 43 5.33 -2.84 -31.14
N ASP A 44 5.03 -3.71 -32.10
CA ASP A 44 6.00 -4.65 -32.67
C ASP A 44 7.19 -3.95 -33.35
N ALA A 45 6.99 -2.75 -33.90
CA ALA A 45 8.05 -1.96 -34.53
C ALA A 45 8.90 -1.18 -33.50
N GLN A 46 8.36 -0.91 -32.32
CA GLN A 46 9.00 -0.13 -31.26
C GLN A 46 9.59 -1.00 -30.14
N ALA A 47 9.11 -2.23 -30.00
CA ALA A 47 9.54 -3.15 -28.97
C ALA A 47 11.02 -3.47 -29.13
N ALA A 48 11.74 -3.44 -28.00
CA ALA A 48 13.12 -3.91 -27.98
C ALA A 48 13.16 -5.42 -28.31
N PRO A 49 14.21 -5.89 -29.00
CA PRO A 49 14.37 -7.31 -29.24
C PRO A 49 14.45 -8.08 -27.91
N LEU A 50 14.07 -9.35 -27.95
CA LEU A 50 14.15 -10.22 -26.79
C LEU A 50 15.60 -10.27 -26.28
N ALA A 51 15.78 -10.02 -24.98
CA ALA A 51 17.08 -10.08 -24.36
C ALA A 51 17.70 -11.48 -24.49
N SER A 52 19.02 -11.54 -24.69
CA SER A 52 19.77 -12.80 -24.64
C SER A 52 19.66 -13.45 -23.25
N ASP A 53 19.94 -14.75 -23.15
CA ASP A 53 19.90 -15.45 -21.87
C ASP A 53 20.89 -14.88 -20.85
N ALA A 54 22.07 -14.45 -21.30
CA ALA A 54 23.07 -13.85 -20.42
C ALA A 54 22.62 -12.48 -19.88
N GLU A 55 22.01 -11.64 -20.74
CA GLU A 55 21.45 -10.36 -20.32
C GLU A 55 20.27 -10.53 -19.38
N PHE A 56 19.33 -11.42 -19.72
CA PHE A 56 18.19 -11.76 -18.89
C PHE A 56 18.63 -12.23 -17.50
N LEU A 57 19.56 -13.20 -17.45
CA LEU A 57 20.07 -13.76 -16.21
C LEU A 57 20.66 -12.68 -15.30
N ARG A 58 21.49 -11.78 -15.85
CA ARG A 58 22.10 -10.71 -15.06
C ARG A 58 21.04 -9.73 -14.53
N ARG A 59 20.08 -9.32 -15.38
CA ARG A 59 19.03 -8.36 -15.00
C ARG A 59 18.14 -8.93 -13.91
N ILE A 60 17.62 -10.14 -14.10
CA ILE A 60 16.64 -10.71 -13.18
C ILE A 60 17.22 -10.98 -11.78
N TYR A 61 18.50 -11.36 -11.67
CA TYR A 61 19.18 -11.47 -10.38
C TYR A 61 19.33 -10.09 -9.69
N LEU A 62 19.73 -9.05 -10.43
CA LEU A 62 19.85 -7.71 -9.86
C LEU A 62 18.49 -7.16 -9.43
N ASP A 63 17.45 -7.37 -10.23
CA ASP A 63 16.12 -6.82 -10.00
C ASP A 63 15.40 -7.56 -8.85
N LEU A 64 15.55 -8.88 -8.75
CA LEU A 64 14.84 -9.68 -7.76
C LEU A 64 15.63 -9.90 -6.47
N THR A 65 16.95 -10.07 -6.53
CA THR A 65 17.77 -10.38 -5.33
C THR A 65 18.80 -9.31 -5.00
N GLY A 66 18.98 -8.29 -5.86
CA GLY A 66 19.96 -7.22 -5.64
C GLY A 66 21.41 -7.66 -5.77
N THR A 67 21.68 -8.85 -6.32
CA THR A 67 23.01 -9.43 -6.45
C THR A 67 23.22 -9.97 -7.86
N VAL A 68 24.44 -10.40 -8.18
CA VAL A 68 24.72 -11.14 -9.43
C VAL A 68 24.71 -12.66 -9.16
N PRO A 69 24.42 -13.51 -10.16
CA PRO A 69 24.52 -14.95 -9.99
C PRO A 69 25.97 -15.37 -9.74
N SER A 70 26.17 -16.48 -9.04
CA SER A 70 27.47 -17.13 -8.96
C SER A 70 27.89 -17.69 -10.33
N ALA A 71 29.18 -17.93 -10.51
CA ALA A 71 29.71 -18.51 -11.73
C ALA A 71 29.13 -19.91 -12.03
N ALA A 72 28.78 -20.68 -11.00
CA ALA A 72 28.16 -21.99 -11.15
C ALA A 72 26.71 -21.88 -11.63
N GLU A 73 25.90 -21.02 -11.01
CA GLU A 73 24.51 -20.76 -11.43
C GLU A 73 24.44 -20.24 -12.87
N ALA A 74 25.33 -19.33 -13.23
CA ALA A 74 25.37 -18.78 -14.58
C ALA A 74 25.69 -19.85 -15.64
N ARG A 75 26.69 -20.70 -15.40
CA ARG A 75 27.00 -21.81 -16.30
C ARG A 75 25.83 -22.79 -16.42
N ALA A 76 25.18 -23.12 -15.31
CA ALA A 76 24.03 -24.03 -15.32
C ALA A 76 22.87 -23.46 -16.14
N PHE A 77 22.51 -22.19 -15.93
CA PHE A 77 21.40 -21.55 -16.65
C PHE A 77 21.66 -21.38 -18.17
N LEU A 78 22.90 -21.05 -18.55
CA LEU A 78 23.27 -20.89 -19.96
C LEU A 78 23.36 -22.24 -20.70
N ALA A 79 23.68 -23.32 -19.98
CA ALA A 79 23.68 -24.67 -20.53
C ALA A 79 22.26 -25.26 -20.66
N ASP A 80 21.33 -24.84 -19.81
CA ASP A 80 19.94 -25.31 -19.79
C ASP A 80 19.21 -24.97 -21.11
N LYS A 81 18.53 -25.97 -21.68
CA LYS A 81 17.77 -25.90 -22.94
C LYS A 81 16.26 -26.01 -22.73
N ALA A 82 15.79 -26.13 -21.49
CA ALA A 82 14.36 -26.16 -21.21
C ALA A 82 13.68 -24.86 -21.68
N ALA A 83 12.54 -24.99 -22.36
CA ALA A 83 11.81 -23.86 -22.92
C ALA A 83 11.31 -22.88 -21.85
N ASN A 84 11.03 -23.37 -20.64
CA ASN A 84 10.54 -22.60 -19.50
C ASN A 84 11.62 -22.24 -18.47
N LYS A 85 12.92 -22.37 -18.78
CA LYS A 85 14.01 -22.13 -17.82
C LYS A 85 14.00 -20.73 -17.19
N ARG A 86 13.49 -19.72 -17.92
CA ARG A 86 13.36 -18.33 -17.43
C ARG A 86 12.31 -18.22 -16.33
N GLU A 87 11.15 -18.84 -16.52
CA GLU A 87 10.07 -18.90 -15.54
C GLU A 87 10.52 -19.63 -14.28
N LEU A 88 11.14 -20.81 -14.44
CA LEU A 88 11.68 -21.60 -13.33
C LEU A 88 12.77 -20.84 -12.54
N LEU A 89 13.57 -20.01 -13.22
CA LEU A 89 14.52 -19.15 -12.53
C LEU A 89 13.81 -18.04 -11.75
N ILE A 90 12.83 -17.36 -12.35
CA ILE A 90 12.06 -16.31 -11.68
C ILE A 90 11.40 -16.85 -10.41
N ASP A 91 10.70 -17.98 -10.50
CA ASP A 91 10.02 -18.60 -9.35
C ASP A 91 10.99 -18.93 -8.23
N ARG A 92 12.16 -19.47 -8.57
CA ARG A 92 13.22 -19.78 -7.59
C ARG A 92 13.77 -18.53 -6.92
N LEU A 93 13.99 -17.45 -7.68
CA LEU A 93 14.49 -16.19 -7.12
C LEU A 93 13.44 -15.53 -6.23
N LEU A 94 12.18 -15.47 -6.66
CA LEU A 94 11.07 -14.93 -5.86
C LEU A 94 10.88 -15.69 -4.54
N ALA A 95 11.07 -17.01 -4.54
CA ALA A 95 10.98 -17.85 -3.36
C ALA A 95 12.22 -17.77 -2.43
N SER A 96 13.27 -17.04 -2.83
CA SER A 96 14.56 -17.07 -2.14
C SER A 96 14.62 -16.10 -0.94
N PRO A 97 15.41 -16.42 0.11
CA PRO A 97 15.65 -15.49 1.22
C PRO A 97 16.30 -14.17 0.78
N GLU A 98 17.07 -14.18 -0.30
CA GLU A 98 17.73 -13.01 -0.89
C GLU A 98 16.69 -12.05 -1.47
N HIS A 99 15.62 -12.55 -2.10
CA HIS A 99 14.52 -11.70 -2.57
C HIS A 99 13.83 -10.97 -1.41
N ALA A 100 13.52 -11.68 -0.32
CA ALA A 100 12.92 -11.06 0.86
C ALA A 100 13.83 -9.97 1.46
N ARG A 101 15.16 -10.19 1.49
CA ARG A 101 16.14 -9.20 1.93
C ARG A 101 16.21 -8.00 0.96
N HIS A 102 16.18 -8.25 -0.34
CA HIS A 102 16.21 -7.20 -1.35
C HIS A 102 14.98 -6.29 -1.22
N MET A 103 13.79 -6.88 -1.16
CA MET A 103 12.52 -6.15 -1.01
C MET A 103 12.45 -5.39 0.32
N GLN A 104 12.99 -5.97 1.41
CA GLN A 104 13.16 -5.24 2.66
C GLN A 104 13.98 -3.96 2.47
N ASN A 105 15.09 -4.00 1.73
CA ASN A 105 15.91 -2.81 1.51
C ASN A 105 15.20 -1.77 0.63
N VAL A 106 14.56 -2.21 -0.46
CA VAL A 106 13.79 -1.35 -1.36
C VAL A 106 12.69 -0.62 -0.59
N PHE A 107 11.92 -1.33 0.22
CA PHE A 107 10.79 -0.76 0.95
C PHE A 107 11.21 0.02 2.19
N ASP A 108 12.32 -0.34 2.85
CA ASP A 108 12.92 0.48 3.91
C ASP A 108 13.25 1.88 3.38
N VAL A 109 13.97 1.95 2.24
CA VAL A 109 14.30 3.22 1.59
C VAL A 109 13.04 3.97 1.13
N MET A 110 12.07 3.27 0.53
CA MET A 110 10.83 3.90 0.05
C MET A 110 10.00 4.49 1.21
N LEU A 111 9.81 3.74 2.30
CA LEU A 111 8.88 4.09 3.37
C LEU A 111 9.50 4.99 4.44
N MET A 112 10.77 4.77 4.76
CA MET A 112 11.48 5.49 5.82
C MET A 112 12.45 6.54 5.30
N GLU A 113 12.81 6.49 4.01
CA GLU A 113 13.78 7.41 3.40
C GLU A 113 15.10 7.39 4.21
N ARG A 114 15.67 8.56 4.55
CA ARG A 114 16.84 8.68 5.44
C ARG A 114 16.46 9.25 6.81
N ARG A 115 15.34 8.79 7.39
CA ARG A 115 14.88 9.24 8.72
C ARG A 115 15.74 8.65 9.84
N ALA A 116 15.78 9.37 10.97
CA ALA A 116 16.47 8.90 12.17
C ALA A 116 15.67 7.81 12.89
N ASP A 117 16.38 6.86 13.50
CA ASP A 117 15.80 5.71 14.21
C ASP A 117 15.47 6.03 15.69
N LYS A 118 14.69 7.09 15.94
CA LYS A 118 14.50 7.65 17.29
C LYS A 118 13.67 6.74 18.21
N ASN A 119 12.56 6.17 17.72
CA ASN A 119 11.59 5.47 18.56
C ASN A 119 11.51 3.97 18.30
N VAL A 120 11.92 3.54 17.11
CA VAL A 120 11.97 2.13 16.71
C VAL A 120 13.34 1.87 16.08
N PRO A 121 14.16 0.96 16.66
CA PRO A 121 15.45 0.60 16.09
C PRO A 121 15.33 0.11 14.65
N ARG A 122 16.27 0.52 13.79
CA ARG A 122 16.29 0.12 12.37
C ARG A 122 16.22 -1.39 12.17
N ALA A 123 16.97 -2.14 12.95
CA ALA A 123 17.03 -3.60 12.85
C ALA A 123 15.65 -4.26 13.04
N GLN A 124 14.82 -3.75 13.96
CA GLN A 124 13.49 -4.31 14.20
C GLN A 124 12.53 -4.02 13.03
N TRP A 125 12.63 -2.83 12.44
CA TRP A 125 11.86 -2.47 11.25
C TRP A 125 12.26 -3.28 10.02
N GLN A 126 13.57 -3.43 9.79
CA GLN A 126 14.07 -4.24 8.69
C GLN A 126 13.66 -5.70 8.86
N GLU A 127 13.72 -6.24 10.08
CA GLU A 127 13.26 -7.60 10.35
C GLU A 127 11.75 -7.78 10.11
N TYR A 128 10.93 -6.79 10.49
CA TYR A 128 9.49 -6.77 10.19
C TYR A 128 9.20 -6.79 8.69
N LEU A 129 9.88 -5.95 7.91
CA LEU A 129 9.74 -5.93 6.45
C LEU A 129 10.22 -7.26 5.85
N ARG A 130 11.41 -7.74 6.23
CA ARG A 130 12.00 -8.99 5.72
C ARG A 130 11.07 -10.17 5.96
N THR A 131 10.51 -10.28 7.16
CA THR A 131 9.55 -11.34 7.49
C THR A 131 8.27 -11.20 6.69
N SER A 132 7.77 -9.97 6.50
CA SER A 132 6.58 -9.72 5.68
C SER A 132 6.78 -10.13 4.21
N PHE A 133 7.95 -9.84 3.63
CA PHE A 133 8.27 -10.25 2.26
C PHE A 133 8.54 -11.75 2.14
N ALA A 134 9.24 -12.36 3.10
CA ALA A 134 9.45 -13.81 3.12
C ALA A 134 8.13 -14.61 3.20
N ALA A 135 7.12 -14.05 3.88
CA ALA A 135 5.78 -14.63 3.96
C ALA A 135 4.89 -14.28 2.76
N ASN A 136 5.40 -13.55 1.76
CA ASN A 136 4.62 -13.01 0.64
C ASN A 136 3.35 -12.26 1.10
N LYS A 137 3.48 -11.41 2.12
CA LYS A 137 2.36 -10.67 2.71
C LYS A 137 1.73 -9.75 1.65
N PRO A 138 0.39 -9.79 1.47
CA PRO A 138 -0.31 -8.86 0.59
C PRO A 138 -0.03 -7.39 0.95
N TRP A 139 0.14 -6.56 -0.07
CA TRP A 139 0.52 -5.15 0.10
C TRP A 139 -0.51 -4.35 0.91
N ASP A 140 -1.80 -4.59 0.67
CA ASP A 140 -2.91 -4.01 1.43
C ASP A 140 -2.83 -4.37 2.92
N GLN A 141 -2.47 -5.61 3.25
CA GLN A 141 -2.29 -6.05 4.64
C GLN A 141 -1.08 -5.37 5.29
N LEU A 142 0.07 -5.34 4.60
CA LEU A 142 1.28 -4.67 5.10
C LEU A 142 1.03 -3.18 5.38
N VAL A 143 0.36 -2.47 4.46
CA VAL A 143 0.05 -1.05 4.64
C VAL A 143 -1.01 -0.85 5.72
N SER A 144 -2.01 -1.72 5.80
CA SER A 144 -3.03 -1.66 6.86
C SER A 144 -2.39 -1.81 8.24
N GLU A 145 -1.47 -2.75 8.42
CA GLU A 145 -0.68 -2.90 9.65
C GLU A 145 0.11 -1.63 9.97
N ILE A 146 0.85 -1.07 9.01
CA ILE A 146 1.64 0.15 9.20
C ILE A 146 0.76 1.34 9.62
N LEU A 147 -0.38 1.53 8.96
CA LEU A 147 -1.26 2.68 9.19
C LEU A 147 -2.18 2.51 10.41
N SER A 148 -2.40 1.29 10.88
CA SER A 148 -3.20 1.01 12.08
C SER A 148 -2.35 0.83 13.35
N ALA A 149 -1.03 0.67 13.24
CA ALA A 149 -0.16 0.48 14.39
C ALA A 149 0.06 1.77 15.20
N ASP A 150 -0.02 1.67 16.53
CA ASP A 150 0.22 2.75 17.49
C ASP A 150 1.54 2.60 18.27
N GLY A 151 2.16 1.42 18.18
CA GLY A 151 3.41 1.08 18.84
C GLY A 151 3.28 0.59 20.28
N SER A 152 2.06 0.42 20.80
CA SER A 152 1.85 0.02 22.20
C SER A 152 2.15 -1.45 22.49
N ASP A 153 1.86 -2.35 21.55
CA ASP A 153 2.28 -3.74 21.63
C ASP A 153 3.71 -3.90 21.09
N LEU A 154 4.63 -4.33 21.96
CA LEU A 154 6.05 -4.49 21.62
C LEU A 154 6.29 -5.52 20.50
N LYS A 155 5.40 -6.50 20.31
CA LYS A 155 5.54 -7.53 19.26
C LYS A 155 5.29 -6.95 17.87
N THR A 156 4.32 -6.05 17.76
CA THR A 156 3.88 -5.42 16.50
C THR A 156 4.39 -3.98 16.34
N ARG A 157 5.07 -3.44 17.36
CA ARG A 157 5.64 -2.09 17.41
C ARG A 157 6.44 -1.67 16.18
N PRO A 158 7.22 -2.54 15.51
CA PRO A 158 7.95 -2.13 14.31
C PRO A 158 7.06 -1.48 13.24
N ALA A 159 5.81 -1.96 13.06
CA ALA A 159 4.87 -1.38 12.10
C ALA A 159 4.55 0.10 12.38
N ALA A 160 4.59 0.53 13.65
CA ALA A 160 4.34 1.92 14.04
C ALA A 160 5.52 2.87 13.75
N LYS A 161 6.68 2.37 13.30
CA LYS A 161 7.86 3.19 12.99
C LYS A 161 7.53 4.31 12.00
N PHE A 162 6.65 4.04 11.04
CA PHE A 162 6.24 5.02 10.04
C PHE A 162 5.74 6.33 10.68
N TYR A 163 4.90 6.23 11.71
CA TYR A 163 4.40 7.41 12.44
C TYR A 163 5.36 7.92 13.50
N LEU A 164 5.92 7.01 14.31
CA LEU A 164 6.75 7.39 15.45
C LEU A 164 8.00 8.16 15.02
N ASP A 165 8.67 7.72 13.96
CA ASP A 165 9.88 8.38 13.46
C ASP A 165 9.60 9.56 12.51
N ARG A 166 8.31 9.83 12.26
CA ARG A 166 7.81 11.14 11.78
C ARG A 166 7.40 12.05 12.93
N GLN A 167 7.79 11.72 14.16
CA GLN A 167 7.46 12.43 15.39
C GLN A 167 5.94 12.61 15.62
N GLY A 168 5.12 11.76 15.00
CA GLY A 168 3.67 11.91 15.02
C GLY A 168 3.18 13.24 14.43
N GLU A 169 3.99 13.94 13.61
CA GLU A 169 3.64 15.26 13.07
C GLU A 169 2.62 15.10 11.92
N PRO A 170 1.35 15.53 12.10
CA PRO A 170 0.29 15.17 11.18
C PRO A 170 0.46 15.71 9.75
N HIS A 171 1.07 16.89 9.55
CA HIS A 171 1.27 17.44 8.20
C HIS A 171 2.31 16.66 7.40
N LEU A 172 3.44 16.32 8.02
CA LEU A 172 4.51 15.50 7.46
C LEU A 172 3.99 14.11 7.09
N ILE A 173 3.20 13.50 7.99
CA ILE A 173 2.58 12.20 7.74
C ILE A 173 1.57 12.31 6.59
N THR A 174 0.72 13.34 6.56
CA THR A 174 -0.26 13.58 5.49
C THR A 174 0.43 13.68 4.12
N ARG A 175 1.51 14.47 4.04
CA ARG A 175 2.32 14.60 2.82
C ARG A 175 2.87 13.26 2.37
N ASP A 176 3.48 12.51 3.28
CA ASP A 176 4.09 11.24 2.95
C ASP A 176 3.06 10.17 2.57
N ILE A 177 1.88 10.15 3.18
CA ILE A 177 0.80 9.23 2.79
C ILE A 177 0.37 9.49 1.35
N SER A 178 0.08 10.75 1.00
CA SER A 178 -0.34 11.11 -0.35
C SER A 178 0.71 10.69 -1.40
N ARG A 179 1.98 10.99 -1.13
CA ARG A 179 3.08 10.67 -2.06
C ARG A 179 3.36 9.18 -2.15
N LEU A 180 3.53 8.50 -1.00
CA LEU A 180 4.04 7.13 -0.93
C LEU A 180 2.96 6.10 -1.25
N PHE A 181 1.72 6.33 -0.83
CA PHE A 181 0.65 5.34 -0.97
C PHE A 181 -0.39 5.68 -2.03
N LEU A 182 -0.59 6.97 -2.36
CA LEU A 182 -1.59 7.39 -3.36
C LEU A 182 -0.99 7.90 -4.67
N GLY A 183 0.34 8.00 -4.77
CA GLY A 183 1.02 8.44 -5.99
C GLY A 183 0.75 9.91 -6.34
N THR A 184 0.34 10.72 -5.36
CA THR A 184 0.00 12.14 -5.54
C THR A 184 0.76 13.02 -4.56
N ASN A 185 1.61 13.91 -5.07
CA ASN A 185 2.33 14.86 -4.21
C ASN A 185 1.47 16.08 -3.89
N LEU A 186 0.76 16.03 -2.75
CA LEU A 186 -0.17 17.08 -2.31
C LEU A 186 0.49 18.18 -1.47
N GLN A 187 1.83 18.30 -1.43
CA GLN A 187 2.49 19.26 -0.52
C GLN A 187 2.04 20.72 -0.73
N CYS A 188 1.86 21.18 -1.98
CA CYS A 188 1.37 22.53 -2.25
C CYS A 188 -0.09 22.70 -1.80
N ALA A 189 -0.86 21.62 -1.88
CA ALA A 189 -2.25 21.54 -1.44
C ALA A 189 -2.44 21.73 0.07
N GLN A 190 -1.37 21.83 0.87
CA GLN A 190 -1.49 22.24 2.27
C GLN A 190 -1.97 23.69 2.42
N CYS A 191 -1.48 24.59 1.58
CA CYS A 191 -1.74 26.03 1.72
C CYS A 191 -2.76 26.57 0.71
N HIS A 192 -2.88 25.94 -0.46
CA HIS A 192 -3.77 26.33 -1.56
C HIS A 192 -3.89 25.19 -2.56
N ASP A 193 -4.91 25.18 -3.42
CA ASP A 193 -4.97 24.22 -4.54
C ASP A 193 -3.68 24.26 -5.39
N HIS A 194 -3.19 23.11 -5.83
CA HIS A 194 -1.93 23.01 -6.54
C HIS A 194 -1.93 23.88 -7.82
N PRO A 195 -0.90 24.72 -8.04
CA PRO A 195 -0.98 25.82 -9.00
C PRO A 195 -0.94 25.36 -10.45
N ARG A 196 -0.45 24.13 -10.72
CA ARG A 196 -0.32 23.56 -12.06
C ARG A 196 -1.11 22.28 -12.29
N VAL A 197 -1.71 21.71 -11.24
CA VAL A 197 -2.35 20.39 -11.29
C VAL A 197 -3.75 20.54 -10.70
N LYS A 198 -4.73 20.78 -11.57
CA LYS A 198 -6.11 21.12 -11.17
C LYS A 198 -6.77 20.09 -10.24
N HIS A 199 -6.35 18.83 -10.31
CA HIS A 199 -6.89 17.73 -9.50
C HIS A 199 -6.28 17.63 -8.10
N TYR A 200 -5.21 18.38 -7.80
CA TYR A 200 -4.59 18.38 -6.48
C TYR A 200 -5.12 19.58 -5.71
N ARG A 201 -6.23 19.37 -5.01
CA ARG A 201 -6.96 20.42 -4.29
C ARG A 201 -6.66 20.40 -2.79
N GLN A 202 -6.84 21.53 -2.14
CA GLN A 202 -6.60 21.71 -0.72
C GLN A 202 -7.51 20.82 0.14
N ASP A 203 -8.75 20.57 -0.29
CA ASP A 203 -9.66 19.64 0.38
C ASP A 203 -9.20 18.18 0.30
N HIS A 204 -8.38 17.79 -0.69
CA HIS A 204 -7.73 16.47 -0.73
C HIS A 204 -6.66 16.34 0.35
N TYR A 205 -5.84 17.38 0.53
CA TYR A 205 -4.81 17.39 1.57
C TYR A 205 -5.43 17.33 2.96
N TYR A 206 -6.38 18.23 3.25
CA TYR A 206 -7.02 18.27 4.56
C TYR A 206 -7.96 17.10 4.82
N GLY A 207 -8.47 16.46 3.77
CA GLY A 207 -9.19 15.20 3.88
C GLY A 207 -8.35 14.05 4.43
N ILE A 208 -7.09 13.93 3.98
CA ILE A 208 -6.14 12.95 4.54
C ILE A 208 -5.72 13.39 5.95
N TYR A 209 -5.41 14.67 6.14
CA TYR A 209 -5.04 15.23 7.44
C TYR A 209 -6.11 15.01 8.51
N ALA A 210 -7.39 15.06 8.14
CA ALA A 210 -8.50 14.84 9.08
C ALA A 210 -8.53 13.44 9.69
N PHE A 211 -7.89 12.44 9.08
CA PHE A 211 -7.68 11.15 9.73
C PHE A 211 -6.63 11.21 10.87
N LEU A 212 -5.71 12.16 10.80
CA LEU A 212 -4.49 12.22 11.61
C LEU A 212 -4.50 13.38 12.62
N ASN A 213 -5.35 14.39 12.46
CA ASN A 213 -5.37 15.59 13.32
C ASN A 213 -5.66 15.28 14.80
N ARG A 214 -6.31 14.14 15.06
CA ARG A 214 -6.58 13.63 16.42
C ARG A 214 -5.39 12.87 17.01
N SER A 215 -4.36 12.58 16.22
CA SER A 215 -3.22 11.77 16.62
C SER A 215 -2.09 12.62 17.21
N TYR A 216 -1.37 12.05 18.18
CA TYR A 216 -0.26 12.72 18.85
C TYR A 216 0.68 11.70 19.52
N LEU A 217 1.89 12.12 19.87
CA LEU A 217 2.80 11.27 20.65
C LEU A 217 2.44 11.31 22.14
N PHE A 218 2.26 10.14 22.73
CA PHE A 218 2.12 9.95 24.17
C PHE A 218 3.31 9.14 24.67
N THR A 219 3.97 9.57 25.74
CA THR A 219 5.05 8.81 26.37
C THR A 219 4.57 8.28 27.70
N ASP A 220 4.47 6.97 27.81
CA ASP A 220 4.10 6.33 29.07
C ASP A 220 5.20 6.53 30.12
N LYS A 221 4.84 7.01 31.31
CA LYS A 221 5.84 7.38 32.32
C LYS A 221 6.53 6.18 32.96
N ALA A 222 5.85 5.04 33.06
CA ALA A 222 6.37 3.85 33.71
C ALA A 222 7.35 3.12 32.78
N SER A 223 6.91 2.80 31.56
CA SER A 223 7.69 2.09 30.55
C SER A 223 8.64 2.98 29.76
N LYS A 224 8.51 4.32 29.86
CA LYS A 224 9.21 5.31 29.00
C LYS A 224 8.99 5.11 27.50
N THR A 225 7.94 4.37 27.13
CA THR A 225 7.65 4.03 25.74
C THR A 225 6.79 5.11 25.10
N THR A 226 7.28 5.67 23.99
CA THR A 226 6.51 6.59 23.13
C THR A 226 5.60 5.80 22.20
N ILE A 227 4.33 6.19 22.15
CA ILE A 227 3.29 5.61 21.29
C ILE A 227 2.57 6.71 20.51
N PHE A 228 1.96 6.34 19.39
CA PHE A 228 1.15 7.23 18.56
C PHE A 228 -0.32 7.11 18.99
N ALA A 229 -0.70 7.91 19.98
CA ALA A 229 -2.02 7.94 20.58
C ALA A 229 -3.00 8.78 19.74
N GLU A 230 -4.29 8.67 20.08
CA GLU A 230 -5.37 9.36 19.38
C GLU A 230 -6.39 9.93 20.37
N LYS A 231 -6.93 11.10 20.07
CA LYS A 231 -8.06 11.72 20.78
C LYS A 231 -9.38 11.33 20.10
N ALA A 232 -10.48 11.44 20.82
CA ALA A 232 -11.80 11.16 20.23
C ALA A 232 -12.32 12.32 19.37
N GLU A 233 -11.85 13.53 19.59
CA GLU A 233 -12.37 14.75 18.96
C GLU A 233 -11.26 15.55 18.26
N GLY A 234 -11.67 16.36 17.28
CA GLY A 234 -10.78 17.22 16.51
C GLY A 234 -11.36 17.49 15.13
N ASP A 235 -11.90 18.69 14.95
CA ASP A 235 -12.37 19.17 13.66
C ASP A 235 -11.19 19.71 12.84
N VAL A 236 -11.33 19.66 11.53
CA VAL A 236 -10.34 20.23 10.61
C VAL A 236 -10.95 21.41 9.89
N THR A 237 -10.33 22.55 10.09
CA THR A 237 -10.58 23.76 9.30
C THR A 237 -9.30 24.21 8.62
N TYR A 238 -9.45 24.90 7.50
CA TYR A 238 -8.33 25.40 6.71
C TYR A 238 -8.76 26.61 5.87
N VAL A 239 -7.77 27.42 5.51
CA VAL A 239 -7.93 28.61 4.67
C VAL A 239 -6.90 28.54 3.55
N SER A 240 -7.29 28.96 2.33
CA SER A 240 -6.33 29.12 1.25
C SER A 240 -5.53 30.41 1.46
N VAL A 241 -4.19 30.33 1.36
CA VAL A 241 -3.34 31.53 1.46
C VAL A 241 -3.59 32.52 0.33
N PHE A 242 -4.10 32.05 -0.81
CA PHE A 242 -4.46 32.86 -1.98
C PHE A 242 -5.92 33.30 -2.01
N ASP A 243 -6.74 32.91 -1.03
CA ASP A 243 -8.09 33.46 -0.91
C ASP A 243 -8.01 34.84 -0.22
N PRO A 244 -8.32 35.94 -0.93
CA PRO A 244 -8.31 37.28 -0.33
C PRO A 244 -9.41 37.46 0.70
N ALA A 245 -10.51 36.72 0.60
CA ALA A 245 -11.62 36.77 1.57
C ALA A 245 -11.35 35.91 2.81
N LYS A 246 -10.25 35.13 2.84
CA LYS A 246 -9.85 34.26 3.96
C LYS A 246 -10.99 33.34 4.43
N VAL A 247 -11.75 32.79 3.49
CA VAL A 247 -12.88 31.92 3.83
C VAL A 247 -12.38 30.67 4.53
N THR A 248 -12.87 30.45 5.75
CA THR A 248 -12.61 29.21 6.50
C THR A 248 -13.45 28.08 5.93
N LYS A 249 -12.77 27.03 5.50
CA LYS A 249 -13.37 25.78 5.03
C LYS A 249 -13.21 24.72 6.10
N ALA A 250 -14.09 23.72 6.09
CA ALA A 250 -14.02 22.56 6.96
C ALA A 250 -14.11 21.28 6.13
N THR A 251 -13.48 20.21 6.59
CA THR A 251 -13.62 18.88 5.99
C THR A 251 -13.55 17.79 7.05
N GLY A 252 -14.31 16.71 6.82
CA GLY A 252 -14.10 15.44 7.51
C GLY A 252 -13.01 14.60 6.83
N PRO A 253 -12.71 13.42 7.40
CA PRO A 253 -11.79 12.46 6.81
C PRO A 253 -12.26 12.00 5.43
N ARG A 254 -11.37 12.01 4.44
CA ARG A 254 -11.65 11.53 3.07
C ARG A 254 -10.39 11.20 2.30
N MET A 255 -10.52 10.24 1.38
CA MET A 255 -9.53 10.02 0.34
C MET A 255 -9.71 11.03 -0.81
N PRO A 256 -8.64 11.36 -1.57
CA PRO A 256 -8.75 12.22 -2.75
C PRO A 256 -9.79 11.68 -3.74
N GLU A 257 -10.59 12.57 -4.32
CA GLU A 257 -11.68 12.25 -5.26
C GLU A 257 -12.76 11.28 -4.71
N ARG A 258 -12.81 11.07 -3.39
CA ARG A 258 -13.88 10.31 -2.71
C ARG A 258 -14.66 11.22 -1.76
N PRO A 259 -15.94 10.90 -1.47
CA PRO A 259 -16.73 11.64 -0.48
C PRO A 259 -16.13 11.49 0.93
N PRO A 260 -16.47 12.42 1.86
CA PRO A 260 -16.21 12.26 3.28
C PRO A 260 -16.72 10.94 3.82
N VAL A 261 -15.91 10.30 4.65
CA VAL A 261 -16.34 9.06 5.30
C VAL A 261 -17.35 9.40 6.39
N LYS A 262 -18.41 8.60 6.46
CA LYS A 262 -19.43 8.75 7.50
C LYS A 262 -18.87 8.27 8.83
N GLU A 263 -18.72 9.18 9.78
CA GLU A 263 -18.33 8.86 11.16
C GLU A 263 -19.55 8.47 12.00
N PRO A 264 -19.41 7.55 12.98
CA PRO A 264 -20.48 7.23 13.89
C PRO A 264 -20.80 8.43 14.79
N THR A 265 -22.08 8.68 15.03
CA THR A 265 -22.50 9.58 16.10
C THR A 265 -22.33 8.86 17.43
N LEU A 266 -21.46 9.38 18.29
CA LEU A 266 -21.25 8.85 19.63
C LEU A 266 -22.10 9.64 20.64
N GLU A 267 -22.67 8.92 21.60
CA GLU A 267 -23.38 9.56 22.72
C GLU A 267 -22.40 10.36 23.58
N LYS A 268 -22.88 11.47 24.14
CA LYS A 268 -22.08 12.31 25.03
C LYS A 268 -21.53 11.49 26.20
N GLY A 269 -20.22 11.50 26.41
CA GLY A 269 -19.54 10.72 27.45
C GLY A 269 -19.18 9.28 27.03
N LYS A 270 -19.45 8.88 25.77
CA LYS A 270 -19.08 7.59 25.18
C LYS A 270 -17.99 7.72 24.11
N GLU A 271 -17.33 8.87 24.04
CA GLU A 271 -16.31 9.16 23.03
C GLU A 271 -15.01 8.37 23.27
N TYR A 272 -14.79 7.89 24.50
CA TYR A 272 -13.60 7.14 24.90
C TYR A 272 -13.95 5.78 25.52
N THR A 273 -13.17 4.76 25.19
CA THR A 273 -13.13 3.48 25.93
C THR A 273 -12.21 3.58 27.14
N VAL A 274 -11.13 4.38 27.03
CA VAL A 274 -10.30 4.82 28.16
C VAL A 274 -10.28 6.34 28.18
N ALA A 275 -10.90 6.92 29.20
CA ALA A 275 -11.04 8.36 29.32
C ALA A 275 -9.68 9.07 29.50
N PRO A 276 -9.53 10.30 28.98
CA PRO A 276 -8.34 11.11 29.24
C PRO A 276 -8.16 11.38 30.74
N ALA A 277 -7.00 10.99 31.28
CA ALA A 277 -6.59 11.33 32.63
C ALA A 277 -5.08 11.61 32.67
N LYS A 278 -4.61 12.24 33.76
CA LYS A 278 -3.19 12.54 33.93
C LYS A 278 -2.38 11.24 33.85
N ASP A 279 -1.38 11.23 32.96
CA ASP A 279 -0.48 10.10 32.75
C ASP A 279 -1.16 8.79 32.29
N VAL A 280 -2.42 8.86 31.86
CA VAL A 280 -3.16 7.74 31.27
C VAL A 280 -3.32 7.99 29.78
N ARG A 281 -2.97 6.99 28.97
CA ARG A 281 -3.21 7.03 27.53
C ARG A 281 -4.72 6.95 27.27
N PRO A 282 -5.35 7.97 26.67
CA PRO A 282 -6.73 7.85 26.24
C PRO A 282 -6.84 6.90 25.04
N VAL A 283 -7.98 6.21 24.97
CA VAL A 283 -8.33 5.34 23.84
C VAL A 283 -9.73 5.76 23.39
N PRO A 284 -9.88 6.33 22.17
CA PRO A 284 -11.17 6.73 21.68
C PRO A 284 -12.03 5.49 21.35
N ALA A 285 -13.35 5.61 21.47
CA ALA A 285 -14.28 4.56 21.05
C ALA A 285 -14.29 4.37 19.52
N TYR A 286 -13.85 5.39 18.80
CA TYR A 286 -13.73 5.39 17.35
C TYR A 286 -12.38 5.94 16.91
N SER A 287 -11.63 5.18 16.11
CA SER A 287 -10.31 5.56 15.61
C SER A 287 -10.39 5.98 14.15
N ARG A 288 -10.14 7.26 13.88
CA ARG A 288 -9.94 7.76 12.51
C ARG A 288 -8.65 7.18 11.91
N ARG A 289 -7.64 6.87 12.71
CA ARG A 289 -6.43 6.22 12.22
C ARG A 289 -6.68 4.78 11.74
N ALA A 290 -7.49 4.00 12.44
CA ALA A 290 -7.92 2.69 11.95
C ALA A 290 -8.77 2.83 10.67
N GLN A 291 -9.63 3.85 10.60
CA GLN A 291 -10.40 4.16 9.40
C GLN A 291 -9.50 4.54 8.20
N LEU A 292 -8.42 5.30 8.43
CA LEU A 292 -7.43 5.63 7.40
C LEU A 292 -6.83 4.39 6.78
N ALA A 293 -6.41 3.42 7.60
CA ALA A 293 -5.89 2.15 7.12
C ALA A 293 -6.94 1.46 6.20
N ALA A 294 -8.17 1.31 6.67
CA ALA A 294 -9.24 0.66 5.93
C ALA A 294 -9.60 1.38 4.60
N GLU A 295 -9.71 2.70 4.62
CA GLU A 295 -10.07 3.49 3.43
C GLU A 295 -8.96 3.57 2.40
N LEU A 296 -7.72 3.61 2.87
CA LEU A 296 -6.56 3.68 1.99
C LEU A 296 -6.33 2.34 1.29
N THR A 297 -6.43 1.23 2.02
CA THR A 297 -6.17 -0.13 1.49
C THR A 297 -7.41 -0.80 0.92
N SER A 298 -8.56 -0.12 0.90
CA SER A 298 -9.79 -0.62 0.29
C SER A 298 -9.59 -1.02 -1.18
N PRO A 299 -10.17 -2.13 -1.66
CA PRO A 299 -10.14 -2.50 -3.08
C PRO A 299 -10.75 -1.42 -3.99
N GLU A 300 -11.66 -0.60 -3.45
CA GLU A 300 -12.27 0.53 -4.17
C GLU A 300 -11.33 1.73 -4.33
N ASN A 301 -10.22 1.77 -3.57
CA ASN A 301 -9.21 2.81 -3.71
C ASN A 301 -8.28 2.51 -4.91
N VAL A 302 -8.72 2.92 -6.09
CA VAL A 302 -7.97 2.74 -7.34
C VAL A 302 -6.61 3.42 -7.31
N GLN A 303 -6.48 4.58 -6.65
CA GLN A 303 -5.21 5.32 -6.56
C GLN A 303 -4.15 4.51 -5.79
N PHE A 304 -4.53 3.88 -4.68
CA PHE A 304 -3.64 3.01 -3.91
C PHE A 304 -3.10 1.85 -4.77
N ARG A 305 -3.99 1.15 -5.48
CA ARG A 305 -3.62 0.03 -6.35
C ARG A 305 -2.74 0.45 -7.53
N ARG A 306 -3.09 1.56 -8.19
CA ARG A 306 -2.29 2.10 -9.31
C ARG A 306 -0.92 2.57 -8.87
N ASN A 307 -0.81 3.21 -7.71
CA ASN A 307 0.45 3.69 -7.19
C ASN A 307 1.45 2.56 -6.93
N ILE A 308 1.04 1.46 -6.29
CA ILE A 308 1.98 0.35 -6.07
C ILE A 308 2.39 -0.33 -7.38
N ALA A 309 1.45 -0.54 -8.32
CA ALA A 309 1.78 -1.08 -9.63
C ALA A 309 2.79 -0.19 -10.37
N ASN A 310 2.60 1.13 -10.35
CA ASN A 310 3.51 2.10 -10.94
C ASN A 310 4.90 2.09 -10.29
N ARG A 311 4.98 1.92 -8.96
CA ARG A 311 6.23 1.88 -8.21
C ARG A 311 7.02 0.61 -8.46
N LEU A 312 6.35 -0.54 -8.48
CA LEU A 312 6.97 -1.82 -8.85
C LEU A 312 7.45 -1.79 -10.30
N TRP A 313 6.66 -1.23 -11.21
CA TRP A 313 7.11 -1.00 -12.59
C TRP A 313 8.35 -0.10 -12.64
N ALA A 314 8.36 1.00 -11.88
CA ALA A 314 9.51 1.89 -11.81
C ALA A 314 10.76 1.21 -11.24
N GLN A 315 10.61 0.30 -10.28
CA GLN A 315 11.71 -0.51 -9.74
C GLN A 315 12.31 -1.39 -10.83
N MET A 316 11.47 -2.14 -11.55
CA MET A 316 11.92 -3.12 -12.55
C MET A 316 12.45 -2.46 -13.83
N MET A 317 11.84 -1.36 -14.26
CA MET A 317 12.12 -0.73 -15.55
C MET A 317 12.95 0.56 -15.45
N GLY A 318 13.28 1.00 -14.23
CA GLY A 318 13.96 2.26 -13.95
C GLY A 318 13.12 3.53 -14.18
N ARG A 319 11.90 3.40 -14.71
CA ARG A 319 10.96 4.50 -14.96
C ARG A 319 9.53 4.01 -14.78
N GLY A 320 8.73 4.72 -13.99
CA GLY A 320 7.31 4.42 -13.79
C GLY A 320 6.47 4.61 -15.06
N ILE A 321 5.36 3.88 -15.15
CA ILE A 321 4.35 4.06 -16.19
C ILE A 321 3.85 5.51 -16.18
N VAL A 322 3.54 6.03 -14.99
CA VAL A 322 3.42 7.45 -14.69
C VAL A 322 4.73 7.91 -14.04
N HIS A 323 5.32 8.97 -14.59
CA HIS A 323 6.59 9.49 -14.10
C HIS A 323 6.54 11.01 -13.99
N PRO A 324 7.00 11.63 -12.88
CA PRO A 324 7.46 11.01 -11.63
C PRO A 324 6.43 10.10 -10.94
N VAL A 325 6.89 9.17 -10.09
CA VAL A 325 6.03 8.11 -9.50
C VAL A 325 4.92 8.64 -8.58
N ASP A 326 5.06 9.88 -8.13
CA ASP A 326 4.14 10.61 -7.26
C ASP A 326 3.39 11.76 -7.99
N MET A 327 3.30 11.67 -9.32
CA MET A 327 2.64 12.66 -10.16
C MET A 327 1.44 12.06 -10.92
N GLN A 328 0.62 11.26 -10.25
CA GLN A 328 -0.59 10.66 -10.83
C GLN A 328 -1.73 11.68 -10.95
N HIS A 329 -2.00 12.15 -12.16
CA HIS A 329 -3.17 12.96 -12.48
C HIS A 329 -3.51 12.89 -13.98
N PRO A 330 -4.73 13.25 -14.41
CA PRO A 330 -5.13 13.19 -15.82
C PRO A 330 -4.21 13.94 -16.79
N GLY A 331 -3.65 15.08 -16.37
CA GLY A 331 -2.65 15.82 -17.16
C GLY A 331 -1.25 15.20 -17.24
N ASN A 332 -1.00 14.06 -16.59
CA ASN A 332 0.23 13.28 -16.68
C ASN A 332 -0.16 11.81 -16.94
N PRO A 333 -0.64 11.50 -18.15
CA PRO A 333 -1.19 10.20 -18.45
C PRO A 333 -0.12 9.10 -18.38
N PRO A 334 -0.52 7.85 -18.09
CA PRO A 334 0.40 6.72 -18.10
C PRO A 334 0.96 6.49 -19.50
N SER A 335 2.23 6.10 -19.60
CA SER A 335 2.92 5.80 -20.87
C SER A 335 2.44 4.51 -21.55
N HIS A 336 1.84 3.61 -20.78
CA HIS A 336 1.25 2.33 -21.18
C HIS A 336 -0.08 2.13 -20.43
N PRO A 337 -1.00 1.27 -20.91
CA PRO A 337 -2.33 1.10 -20.32
C PRO A 337 -2.38 0.70 -18.84
#